data_AF-A0A7K0GPR8-F1
#
_entry.id   AF-A0A7K0GPR8-F1
#
_cell.length_a   1.000
_cell.length_b   1.000
_cell.length_c   1.000
_cell.angle_alpha   90.00
_cell.angle_beta   90.00
_cell.angle_gamma   90.00
#
_symmetry.space_group_name_H-M   'P 1'
#
loop_
_entity.id
_entity.type
_entity.pdbx_description
1 polymer ?
#
loop_
_entity_poly.entity_id
_entity_poly.type
_entity_poly.pdbx_seq_one_letter_code
_entity_poly.pdbx_strand_id
1 'polypeptide(L)'
;LRDRGPMLSRPYADTVNGSSYSNMKELRVQSKGDPLRAFFAFDPKRKGILLCAGNKTGDEKRFYEVMIPIADREFAAHLDKLKKE
;
A
#
# COMPACT_ATOMS: atom_id res chain seq x y z
N LEU A 1 -8.42 -12.11 13.68
CA LEU A 1 -7.99 -11.35 12.47
C LEU A 1 -6.49 -11.57 12.18
N ARG A 2 -6.00 -12.82 12.28
CA ARG A 2 -4.55 -13.15 12.21
C ARG A 2 -4.20 -14.22 11.15
N ASP A 3 -5.17 -14.67 10.35
CA ASP A 3 -5.05 -15.93 9.59
C ASP A 3 -4.89 -15.80 8.07
N ARG A 4 -4.52 -14.63 7.55
CA ARG A 4 -4.23 -14.50 6.11
C ARG A 4 -2.84 -13.92 5.92
N GLY A 5 -1.86 -14.84 5.89
CA GLY A 5 -0.50 -14.58 5.45
C GLY A 5 -0.42 -14.14 3.97
N PRO A 6 0.77 -14.15 3.35
CA PRO A 6 1.15 -13.45 2.11
C PRO A 6 0.46 -13.92 0.82
N MET A 7 -0.63 -14.68 0.94
CA MET A 7 -1.37 -15.37 -0.12
C MET A 7 -2.73 -14.72 -0.41
N LEU A 8 -2.87 -13.39 -0.23
CA LEU A 8 -3.99 -12.67 -0.85
C LEU A 8 -3.75 -12.60 -2.37
N SER A 9 -4.06 -13.69 -3.08
CA SER A 9 -4.19 -13.70 -4.52
C SER A 9 -5.43 -12.89 -4.95
N ARG A 10 -5.35 -12.29 -6.15
CA ARG A 10 -6.35 -11.41 -6.78
C ARG A 10 -7.76 -11.96 -6.60
N PRO A 11 -8.74 -11.15 -6.11
CA PRO A 11 -8.99 -9.76 -6.52
C PRO A 11 -8.62 -8.65 -5.50
N TYR A 12 -8.01 -8.97 -4.37
CA TYR A 12 -7.93 -8.06 -3.23
C TYR A 12 -6.64 -7.24 -3.09
N ALA A 13 -5.55 -7.66 -3.72
CA ALA A 13 -4.29 -6.91 -3.72
C ALA A 13 -3.62 -6.90 -5.10
N ASP A 14 -3.05 -5.75 -5.49
CA ASP A 14 -2.33 -5.58 -6.76
C ASP A 14 -1.01 -4.83 -6.57
N THR A 15 -0.11 -4.94 -7.54
CA THR A 15 1.16 -4.19 -7.51
C THR A 15 0.92 -2.75 -7.95
N VAL A 16 1.54 -1.80 -7.25
CA VAL A 16 1.39 -0.36 -7.54
C VAL A 16 2.46 0.04 -8.57
N ASN A 17 2.03 0.29 -9.80
CA ASN A 17 2.90 0.78 -10.85
C ASN A 17 3.18 2.28 -10.67
N GLY A 18 4.44 2.69 -10.78
CA GLY A 18 4.87 4.08 -10.62
C GLY A 18 5.45 4.43 -9.25
N SER A 19 5.42 3.50 -8.29
CA SER A 19 6.19 3.63 -7.04
C SER A 19 7.67 3.43 -7.31
N SER A 20 8.50 4.13 -6.56
CA SER A 20 9.96 3.95 -6.52
C SER A 20 10.36 2.58 -5.94
N TYR A 21 9.41 1.87 -5.32
CA TYR A 21 9.60 0.59 -4.66
C TYR A 21 8.78 -0.52 -5.34
N SER A 22 9.46 -1.49 -5.93
CA SER A 22 8.84 -2.60 -6.67
C SER A 22 8.00 -3.56 -5.81
N ASN A 23 8.21 -3.55 -4.49
CA ASN A 23 7.45 -4.33 -3.51
C ASN A 23 6.19 -3.60 -2.99
N MET A 24 5.89 -2.40 -3.49
CA MET A 24 4.69 -1.65 -3.12
C MET A 24 3.42 -2.32 -3.64
N LYS A 25 2.45 -2.53 -2.76
CA LYS A 25 1.17 -3.17 -3.06
C LYS A 25 0.01 -2.29 -2.64
N GLU A 26 -1.10 -2.43 -3.35
CA GLU A 26 -2.38 -1.84 -2.96
C GLU A 26 -3.34 -2.94 -2.50
N LEU A 27 -4.08 -2.66 -1.44
CA LEU A 27 -5.21 -3.43 -0.97
C LEU A 27 -6.48 -2.73 -1.47
N ARG A 28 -7.33 -3.50 -2.15
CA ARG A 28 -8.62 -3.07 -2.67
C ARG A 28 -9.70 -3.46 -1.69
N VAL A 29 -10.22 -2.48 -0.96
CA VAL A 29 -11.30 -2.68 0.00
C VAL A 29 -12.55 -2.01 -0.54
N GLN A 30 -13.65 -2.74 -0.59
CA GLN A 30 -14.96 -2.17 -0.88
C GLN A 30 -15.72 -2.08 0.44
N SER A 31 -16.03 -0.86 0.87
CA SER A 31 -16.74 -0.61 2.13
C SER A 31 -17.99 0.21 1.86
N LYS A 32 -19.18 -0.38 2.07
CA LYS A 32 -20.48 0.30 1.92
C LYS A 32 -20.70 1.04 0.58
N GLY A 33 -20.07 0.58 -0.49
CA GLY A 33 -20.12 1.22 -1.82
C GLY A 33 -18.92 2.10 -2.15
N ASP A 34 -18.10 2.47 -1.15
CA ASP A 34 -16.88 3.24 -1.34
C ASP A 34 -15.67 2.34 -1.69
N PRO A 35 -14.99 2.58 -2.82
CA PRO A 35 -13.74 1.91 -3.17
C PRO A 35 -12.58 2.51 -2.38
N LEU A 36 -12.28 1.93 -1.22
CA LEU A 36 -11.09 2.25 -0.46
C LEU A 36 -9.86 1.56 -1.07
N ARG A 37 -8.75 2.27 -1.13
CA ARG A 37 -7.45 1.75 -1.56
C ARG A 37 -6.44 2.04 -0.47
N ALA A 38 -5.77 1.00 -0.01
CA ALA A 38 -4.75 1.11 1.03
C ALA A 38 -3.41 0.60 0.51
N PHE A 39 -2.37 1.42 0.58
CA PHE A 39 -1.03 1.09 0.15
C PHE A 39 -0.26 0.44 1.29
N PHE A 40 0.38 -0.68 1.00
CA PHE A 40 1.18 -1.42 1.95
C PHE A 40 2.40 -2.02 1.27
N ALA A 41 3.46 -2.21 2.05
CA ALA A 41 4.68 -2.86 1.60
C ALA A 41 5.17 -3.83 2.68
N PHE A 42 5.98 -4.81 2.27
CA PHE A 42 6.69 -5.67 3.21
C PHE A 42 8.11 -5.14 3.40
N ASP A 43 8.54 -5.00 4.65
CA ASP A 43 9.92 -4.69 4.99
C ASP A 43 10.86 -5.91 4.79
N PRO A 44 12.19 -5.73 4.84
CA PRO A 44 13.14 -6.84 4.77
C PRO A 44 12.97 -7.89 5.89
N LYS A 45 12.35 -7.51 7.02
CA LYS A 45 12.01 -8.42 8.13
C LYS A 45 10.68 -9.15 7.90
N ARG A 46 10.10 -9.07 6.68
CA ARG A 46 8.83 -9.65 6.25
C ARG A 46 7.62 -9.20 7.08
N LYS A 47 7.68 -8.01 7.68
CA LYS A 47 6.55 -7.37 8.34
C LYS A 47 5.78 -6.55 7.31
N GLY A 48 4.47 -6.76 7.25
CA GLY A 48 3.57 -5.95 6.43
C GLY A 48 3.32 -4.61 7.10
N ILE A 49 3.55 -3.52 6.38
CA ILE A 49 3.40 -2.16 6.87
C ILE A 49 2.36 -1.46 6.01
N LEU A 50 1.34 -0.92 6.66
CA LEU A 50 0.35 -0.07 6.02
C LEU A 50 0.87 1.36 6.00
N LEU A 51 0.90 1.98 4.83
CA LEU A 51 1.53 3.29 4.62
C LEU A 51 0.48 4.40 4.57
N CYS A 52 -0.48 4.27 3.67
CA CYS A 52 -1.57 5.23 3.52
C CYS A 52 -2.83 4.55 2.98
N ALA A 53 -3.99 5.13 3.25
CA ALA A 53 -5.26 4.66 2.71
C ALA A 53 -6.14 5.84 2.33
N GLY A 54 -6.92 5.70 1.27
CA GLY A 54 -7.83 6.73 0.84
C GLY A 54 -9.01 6.18 0.03
N ASN A 55 -10.04 7.00 -0.11
CA ASN A 55 -11.18 6.70 -0.95
C ASN A 55 -10.84 7.09 -2.39
N LYS A 56 -11.03 6.15 -3.32
CA LYS A 56 -10.76 6.31 -4.76
C LYS A 56 -11.92 6.97 -5.52
N THR A 57 -12.97 7.42 -4.83
CA THR A 57 -14.17 7.99 -5.48
C THR A 57 -13.85 9.34 -6.16
N GLY A 58 -14.25 9.48 -7.43
CA GLY A 58 -14.21 10.76 -8.17
C GLY A 58 -13.06 10.90 -9.15
N ASP A 59 -11.80 10.68 -8.73
CA ASP A 59 -10.62 10.94 -9.57
C ASP A 59 -9.52 9.88 -9.41
N GLU A 60 -9.67 8.77 -10.13
CA GLU A 60 -8.76 7.63 -10.01
C GLU A 60 -7.30 7.95 -10.37
N LYS A 61 -7.07 8.75 -11.43
CA LYS A 61 -5.71 9.10 -11.87
C LYS A 61 -5.00 9.97 -10.84
N ARG A 62 -5.65 11.06 -10.44
CA ARG A 62 -5.11 12.00 -9.44
C ARG A 62 -4.89 11.33 -8.09
N PHE A 63 -5.74 10.36 -7.74
CA PHE A 63 -5.55 9.56 -6.53
C PHE A 63 -4.18 8.88 -6.53
N TYR A 64 -3.81 8.17 -7.60
CA TYR A 64 -2.49 7.52 -7.67
C TYR A 64 -1.35 8.52 -7.75
N GLU A 65 -1.49 9.61 -8.50
CA GLU A 65 -0.48 10.68 -8.59
C GLU A 65 -0.14 11.31 -7.23
N VAL A 66 -1.13 11.42 -6.34
CA VAL A 66 -0.94 11.98 -4.99
C VAL A 66 -0.51 10.92 -3.98
N MET A 67 -1.13 9.73 -4.02
CA MET A 67 -0.94 8.72 -2.99
C MET A 67 0.38 7.96 -3.15
N ILE A 68 0.87 7.75 -4.38
CA ILE A 68 2.12 7.02 -4.61
C ILE A 68 3.33 7.75 -3.99
N PRO A 69 3.55 9.06 -4.24
CA PRO A 69 4.66 9.79 -3.61
C PRO A 69 4.59 9.81 -2.08
N ILE A 70 3.38 9.85 -1.51
CA ILE A 70 3.16 9.78 -0.05
C ILE A 70 3.58 8.40 0.46
N ALA A 71 3.09 7.33 -0.16
CA ALA A 71 3.45 5.96 0.22
C ALA A 71 4.97 5.72 0.12
N ASP A 72 5.60 6.20 -0.95
CA ASP A 72 7.04 6.10 -1.14
C ASP A 72 7.82 6.81 -0.03
N ARG A 73 7.40 8.02 0.35
CA ARG A 73 8.05 8.78 1.44
C ARG A 73 7.93 8.06 2.78
N GLU A 74 6.74 7.58 3.12
CA GLU A 74 6.50 6.84 4.36
C GLU A 74 7.32 5.54 4.41
N PHE A 75 7.41 4.83 3.28
CA PHE A 75 8.19 3.61 3.21
C PHE A 75 9.69 3.87 3.28
N ALA A 76 10.19 4.92 2.61
CA ALA A 76 11.58 5.37 2.72
C ALA A 76 11.96 5.69 4.17
N ALA A 77 11.12 6.47 4.86
CA ALA A 77 11.32 6.81 6.26
C ALA A 77 11.31 5.57 7.16
N HIS A 78 10.44 4.59 6.88
CA HIS A 78 10.43 3.32 7.59
C HIS A 78 11.72 2.51 7.38
N LEU A 79 12.21 2.40 6.14
CA LEU A 79 13.45 1.70 5.82
C LEU A 79 14.67 2.35 6.50
N ASP A 80 14.70 3.68 6.55
CA ASP A 80 15.78 4.40 7.24
C ASP A 80 15.74 4.21 8.76
N LYS A 81 14.54 4.08 9.34
CA LYS A 81 14.39 3.71 10.75
C LYS A 81 14.90 2.29 11.02
N LEU A 82 14.57 1.34 10.14
CA LEU A 82 15.03 -0.05 10.24
C LEU A 82 16.55 -0.21 10.13
N LYS A 83 17.24 0.67 9.39
CA LYS A 83 18.71 0.68 9.31
C LYS A 83 19.38 1.20 10.58
N LYS A 84 18.66 1.98 11.39
CA LYS A 84 19.17 2.56 12.65
C LYS A 84 18.88 1.66 13.87
N GLU A 85 18.07 0.61 13.68
CA GLU A 85 17.83 -0.47 14.65
C GLU A 85 18.78 -1.65 14.41
#